data_AF-A0A0S7Z773-F1
#
_entry.id   AF-A0A0S7Z773-F1
#
_cell.length_a   1.000
_cell.length_b   1.000
_cell.length_c   1.000
_cell.angle_alpha   90.00
_cell.angle_beta   90.00
_cell.angle_gamma   90.00
#
_symmetry.space_group_name_H-M   'P 1'
#
loop_
_entity.id
_entity.type
_entity.pdbx_description
1 polymer ?
#
loop_
_entity_poly.entity_id
_entity_poly.type
_entity_poly.pdbx_seq_one_letter_code
_entity_poly.pdbx_strand_id
1 'polypeptide(L)' 'MRGDVETVRSLLRAGEDVNAAQGDGMTALHWAAESGTVELAEMLLYAGAHLEAVTRLGDYT' A
#
# COMPACT_ATOMS: atom_id res chain seq x y z
N MET A 1 15.04 -0.71 2.01
CA MET A 1 15.11 0.74 1.72
C MET A 1 14.40 1.48 2.84
N ARG A 2 15.04 2.43 3.54
CA ARG A 2 14.38 3.25 4.59
C ARG A 2 13.58 4.43 4.01
N GLY A 3 13.84 4.79 2.75
CA GLY A 3 13.17 5.90 2.07
C GLY A 3 11.68 5.67 1.79
N ASP A 4 11.25 4.42 1.59
CA ASP A 4 9.86 4.14 1.22
C ASP A 4 8.89 4.37 2.38
N VAL A 5 9.27 4.03 3.62
CA VAL A 5 8.38 4.17 4.79
C VAL A 5 8.12 5.64 5.15
N GLU A 6 9.15 6.49 5.16
CA GLU A 6 8.96 7.93 5.45
C GLU A 6 8.23 8.65 4.32
N THR A 7 8.46 8.24 3.07
CA THR A 7 7.74 8.76 1.91
C THR A 7 6.27 8.40 1.97
N VAL A 8 5.95 7.13 2.25
CA VAL A 8 4.57 6.67 2.42
C VAL A 8 3.90 7.37 3.60
N ARG A 9 4.61 7.58 4.73
CA ARG A 9 4.07 8.37 5.85
C ARG A 9 3.69 9.79 5.44
N SER A 10 4.50 10.42 4.60
CA SER A 10 4.27 11.78 4.13
C SER A 10 3.09 11.84 3.14
N LEU A 11 2.99 10.86 2.25
CA LEU A 11 1.87 10.72 1.30
C LEU A 11 0.54 10.47 2.02
N LEU A 12 0.53 9.57 3.01
CA LEU A 12 -0.65 9.33 3.84
C LEU A 12 -1.10 10.59 4.61
N ARG A 13 -0.16 11.43 5.05
CA ARG A 13 -0.48 12.72 5.70
C ARG A 13 -0.99 13.78 4.72
N ALA A 14 -0.68 13.66 3.43
CA ALA A 14 -1.15 14.58 2.40
C ALA A 14 -2.63 14.38 2.05
N GLY A 15 -3.27 13.32 2.56
CA GLY A 15 -4.67 13.00 2.26
C GLY A 15 -4.86 12.33 0.89
N GLU A 16 -3.78 11.78 0.33
CA GLU A 16 -3.83 10.91 -0.85
C GLU A 16 -4.69 9.67 -0.54
N ASP A 17 -5.35 9.15 -1.57
CA ASP A 17 -6.13 7.92 -1.45
C ASP A 17 -5.19 6.72 -1.26
N VAL A 18 -5.18 6.14 -0.05
CA VAL A 18 -4.36 4.98 0.29
C VAL A 18 -4.70 3.74 -0.55
N ASN A 19 -5.91 3.70 -1.12
CA ASN A 19 -6.39 2.62 -1.97
C ASN A 19 -6.16 2.89 -3.46
N ALA A 20 -5.45 3.97 -3.81
CA ALA A 20 -5.09 4.26 -5.18
C ALA A 20 -4.37 3.06 -5.82
N ALA A 21 -4.96 2.54 -6.88
CA ALA A 21 -4.45 1.42 -7.64
C ALA A 21 -3.73 1.90 -8.91
N GLN A 22 -2.62 1.23 -9.23
CA GLN A 22 -1.86 1.43 -10.45
C GLN A 22 -2.61 0.85 -11.67
N GLY A 23 -2.04 1.00 -12.87
CA GLY A 23 -2.65 0.52 -14.13
C GLY A 23 -2.91 -0.99 -14.19
N ASP A 24 -2.29 -1.78 -13.34
CA ASP A 24 -2.48 -3.23 -13.17
C ASP A 24 -3.38 -3.59 -11.98
N GLY A 25 -3.91 -2.61 -11.25
CA GLY A 25 -4.69 -2.83 -10.03
C GLY A 25 -3.85 -2.97 -8.75
N MET A 26 -2.53 -2.82 -8.85
CA MET A 26 -1.65 -2.94 -7.69
C MET A 26 -1.75 -1.70 -6.79
N THR A 27 -1.93 -1.93 -5.50
CA THR A 27 -2.04 -0.86 -4.48
C THR A 27 -0.75 -0.78 -3.67
N ALA A 28 -0.62 0.26 -2.85
CA ALA A 28 0.51 0.37 -1.92
C ALA A 28 0.62 -0.86 -0.99
N LEU A 29 -0.50 -1.50 -0.63
CA LEU A 29 -0.51 -2.68 0.23
C LEU A 29 0.06 -3.92 -0.48
N HIS A 30 -0.18 -4.07 -1.79
CA HIS A 30 0.46 -5.14 -2.58
C HIS A 30 1.98 -5.00 -2.59
N TRP A 31 2.51 -3.78 -2.78
CA TRP A 31 3.96 -3.51 -2.69
C TRP A 31 4.52 -3.83 -1.30
N ALA A 32 3.79 -3.51 -0.24
CA ALA A 32 4.19 -3.82 1.12
C ALA A 32 4.24 -5.34 1.37
N ALA A 33 3.25 -6.09 0.86
CA ALA A 33 3.20 -7.55 0.93
C ALA A 33 4.33 -8.20 0.12
N GLU A 34 4.54 -7.77 -1.13
CA GLU A 34 5.60 -8.29 -2.01
C GLU A 34 7.00 -8.03 -1.44
N SER A 35 7.22 -6.84 -0.88
CA SER A 35 8.50 -6.48 -0.26
C SER A 35 8.75 -7.14 1.10
N GLY A 36 7.74 -7.78 1.70
CA GLY A 36 7.81 -8.35 3.05
C GLY A 36 7.94 -7.30 4.16
N THR A 37 7.56 -6.06 3.88
CA THR A 37 7.73 -4.93 4.82
C THR A 37 6.50 -4.81 5.72
N VAL A 38 6.48 -5.57 6.82
CA VAL A 38 5.36 -5.61 7.78
C VAL A 38 5.00 -4.22 8.31
N GLU A 39 6.00 -3.42 8.68
CA GLU A 39 5.80 -2.06 9.21
C GLU A 39 5.08 -1.14 8.22
N LEU A 40 5.35 -1.31 6.92
CA LEU A 40 4.69 -0.55 5.86
C LEU A 40 3.24 -1.01 5.68
N ALA A 41 3.01 -2.32 5.68
CA ALA A 41 1.67 -2.89 5.60
C ALA A 41 0.79 -2.44 6.78
N GLU A 42 1.31 -2.48 8.01
CA GLU A 42 0.61 -1.99 9.19
C GLU A 42 0.24 -0.51 9.08
N MET A 43 1.15 0.33 8.59
CA MET A 43 0.88 1.75 8.39
C MET A 43 -0.22 2.01 7.35
N LEU A 44 -0.21 1.27 6.25
CA LEU A 44 -1.23 1.37 5.21
C LEU A 44 -2.59 0.90 5.73
N LEU A 45 -2.64 -0.21 6.46
CA LEU A 45 -3.87 -0.71 7.10
C LEU A 45 -4.42 0.30 8.11
N TYR A 46 -3.55 0.91 8.93
CA TYR A 46 -3.96 1.96 9.87
C TYR A 46 -4.54 3.19 9.16
N ALA A 47 -4.06 3.49 7.96
CA ALA A 47 -4.58 4.56 7.12
C ALA A 47 -5.86 4.20 6.35
N GLY A 48 -6.37 2.96 6.49
CA GLY A 48 -7.60 2.51 5.83
C GLY A 48 -7.40 1.80 4.50
N ALA A 49 -6.21 1.25 4.25
CA ALA A 49 -5.99 0.38 3.09
C ALA A 49 -6.88 -0.86 3.13
N HIS A 50 -7.45 -1.23 1.99
CA HIS A 50 -8.29 -2.41 1.85
C HIS A 50 -7.42 -3.66 1.69
N LEU A 51 -7.53 -4.58 2.65
CA LEU A 51 -6.89 -5.91 2.60
C LEU A 51 -7.48 -6.80 1.49
N GLU A 52 -8.70 -6.49 1.05
CA GLU A 52 -9.35 -7.24 -0.04
C GLU A 52 -9.09 -6.58 -1.41
N ALA A 53 -8.12 -5.68 -1.51
CA ALA A 53 -7.71 -5.15 -2.79
C ALA A 53 -7.16 -6.30 -3.65
N VAL A 54 -7.67 -6.40 -4.87
CA VAL A 54 -7.27 -7.42 -5.85
C VAL A 54 -6.67 -6.71 -7.05
N THR A 55 -5.52 -7.20 -7.52
CA THR A 55 -4.97 -6.75 -8.79
C THR A 55 -5.87 -7.20 -9.94
N ARG A 56 -5.68 -6.63 -11.14
CA ARG A 56 -6.35 -7.09 -12.36
C ARG A 56 -5.98 -8.53 -12.74
N LEU A 57 -4.92 -9.08 -12.15
CA LEU A 57 -4.50 -10.47 -12.34
C LEU A 57 -5.20 -11.43 -11.35
N GLY A 58 -5.92 -10.90 -10.36
CA GLY A 58 -6.63 -11.68 -9.34
C GLY A 58 -5.79 -12.01 -8.11
N ASP A 59 -4.60 -11.43 -7.98
CA ASP A 59 -3.76 -11.58 -6.79
C ASP A 59 -4.27 -10.69 -5.67
N TYR A 60 -4.29 -11.24 -4.45
CA TYR A 60 -4.70 -10.55 -3.22
C TYR A 60 -3.46 -9.99 -2.49
N THR A 61 -3.67 -8.95 -1.67
CA THR A 61 -2.64 -8.40 -0.76
C THR A 61 -2.34 -9.30 0.42
#